data_AF-A0A7S0RUK8-F1
#
_entry.id   AF-A0A7S0RUK8-F1
#
_cell.length_a   1.000
_cell.length_b   1.000
_cell.length_c   1.000
_cell.angle_alpha   90.00
_cell.angle_beta   90.00
_cell.angle_gamma   90.00
#
_symmetry.space_group_name_H-M   'P 1'
#
loop_
_entity.id
_entity.type
_entity.pdbx_description
1 polymer ?
#
loop_
_entity_poly.entity_id
_entity_poly.type
_entity_poly.pdbx_seq_one_letter_code
_entity_poly.pdbx_strand_id
1 'polypeptide(L)'
;KEGPRVAALLAAHPGYSLHLVGHSLGGGVAALIAHMSRHDPAVRAQLLPAGWWREGGCGPRGARIAATCIAVPCVMTREVAEGCRPYVRSIILGSDVIPRLNAATLGVLRGELARV
;
A
#
# COMPACT_ATOMS: atom_id res chain seq x y z
N LYS A 1 -5.81 19.08 16.70
CA LYS A 1 -5.83 19.86 15.44
C LYS A 1 -5.86 18.84 14.30
N GLU A 2 -7.02 18.61 13.69
CA GLU A 2 -7.09 17.75 12.51
C GLU A 2 -6.40 18.49 11.35
N GLY A 3 -5.34 17.89 10.80
CA GLY A 3 -4.70 18.41 9.60
C GLY A 3 -5.64 18.34 8.39
N PRO A 4 -5.31 19.02 7.28
CA PRO A 4 -6.11 18.95 6.07
C PRO A 4 -6.23 17.51 5.57
N ARG A 5 -7.46 17.08 5.27
CA ARG A 5 -7.76 15.73 4.75
C ARG A 5 -7.13 15.56 3.36
N VAL A 6 -6.57 14.39 3.07
CA VAL A 6 -5.84 14.09 1.81
C VAL A 6 -6.64 14.47 0.56
N ALA A 7 -7.95 14.18 0.54
CA ALA A 7 -8.81 14.56 -0.57
C ALA A 7 -8.84 16.08 -0.82
N ALA A 8 -8.93 16.90 0.23
CA ALA A 8 -8.93 18.35 0.08
C ALA A 8 -7.60 18.87 -0.53
N LEU A 9 -6.47 18.27 -0.13
CA LEU A 9 -5.16 18.62 -0.69
C LEU A 9 -5.03 18.22 -2.17
N LEU A 10 -5.50 17.02 -2.54
CA LEU A 10 -5.48 16.56 -3.93
C LEU A 10 -6.41 17.40 -4.83
N ALA A 11 -7.52 17.92 -4.28
CA ALA A 11 -8.40 18.84 -5.00
C ALA A 11 -7.74 20.21 -5.22
N ALA A 12 -7.06 20.74 -4.19
CA ALA A 12 -6.33 22.01 -4.27
C ALA A 12 -5.08 21.93 -5.18
N HIS A 13 -4.49 20.73 -5.32
CA HIS A 13 -3.27 20.50 -6.08
C HIS A 13 -3.44 19.39 -7.13
N PRO A 14 -4.20 19.64 -8.22
CA PRO A 14 -4.61 18.62 -9.18
C PRO A 14 -3.47 17.92 -9.94
N GLY A 15 -2.24 18.46 -9.93
CA GLY A 15 -1.08 17.83 -10.58
C GLY A 15 -0.27 16.90 -9.66
N TYR A 16 -0.61 16.83 -8.37
CA TYR A 16 0.19 16.11 -7.39
C TYR A 16 -0.19 14.63 -7.39
N SER A 17 0.79 13.76 -7.19
CA SER A 17 0.57 12.33 -7.02
C SER A 17 0.38 11.99 -5.54
N LEU A 18 -0.37 10.93 -5.26
CA LEU A 18 -0.50 10.36 -3.92
C LEU A 18 0.53 9.24 -3.75
N HIS A 19 1.56 9.48 -2.96
CA HIS A 19 2.57 8.47 -2.65
C HIS A 19 2.42 8.03 -1.19
N LEU A 20 2.08 6.77 -0.99
CA LEU A 20 1.91 6.16 0.33
C LEU A 20 3.24 5.53 0.75
N VAL A 21 3.68 5.82 1.97
CA VAL A 21 4.93 5.25 2.51
C VAL A 21 4.61 4.60 3.84
N GLY A 22 5.19 3.43 4.06
CA GLY A 22 5.03 2.73 5.33
C GLY A 22 6.19 1.80 5.63
N HIS A 23 6.50 1.66 6.92
CA HIS A 23 7.48 0.73 7.45
C HIS A 23 6.77 -0.45 8.13
N SER A 24 7.38 -1.64 8.06
CA SER A 24 6.86 -2.86 8.69
C SER A 24 5.42 -3.13 8.25
N LEU A 25 4.52 -3.46 9.17
CA LEU A 25 3.09 -3.64 8.90
C LEU A 25 2.45 -2.40 8.24
N GLY A 26 2.92 -1.20 8.57
CA GLY A 26 2.46 0.05 7.94
C GLY A 26 2.74 0.10 6.44
N GLY A 27 3.82 -0.55 5.98
CA GLY A 27 4.09 -0.73 4.55
C GLY A 27 3.02 -1.59 3.88
N GLY A 28 2.54 -2.61 4.57
CA GLY A 28 1.47 -3.47 4.09
C GLY A 28 0.15 -2.72 3.96
N VAL A 29 -0.17 -1.89 4.95
CA VAL A 29 -1.32 -0.98 4.89
C VAL A 29 -1.20 -0.01 3.71
N ALA A 30 -0.02 0.59 3.49
CA ALA A 30 0.22 1.47 2.35
C ALA A 30 0.00 0.75 0.99
N ALA A 31 0.50 -0.48 0.86
CA ALA A 31 0.29 -1.30 -0.33
C ALA A 31 -1.19 -1.64 -0.57
N LEU A 32 -1.90 -2.04 0.48
CA LEU A 32 -3.33 -2.38 0.42
C LEU A 32 -4.17 -1.16 0.08
N ILE A 33 -3.91 0.00 0.69
CA ILE A 33 -4.60 1.25 0.35
C ILE A 33 -4.34 1.62 -1.12
N ALA A 34 -3.10 1.50 -1.61
CA ALA A 34 -2.79 1.76 -3.02
C ALA A 34 -3.56 0.81 -3.95
N HIS A 35 -3.60 -0.49 -3.64
CA HIS A 35 -4.33 -1.48 -4.42
C HIS A 35 -5.84 -1.24 -4.38
N MET A 36 -6.42 -1.12 -3.19
CA MET A 36 -7.86 -0.87 -3.01
C MET A 36 -8.30 0.45 -3.65
N SER A 37 -7.52 1.53 -3.57
CA SER A 37 -7.85 2.79 -4.26
C SER A 37 -7.99 2.62 -5.78
N ARG A 38 -7.26 1.66 -6.35
CA ARG A 38 -7.29 1.35 -7.79
C ARG A 38 -8.45 0.45 -8.17
N HIS A 39 -8.84 -0.50 -7.31
CA HIS A 39 -9.79 -1.56 -7.66
C HIS A 39 -11.17 -1.45 -6.96
N ASP A 40 -11.29 -0.69 -5.88
CA ASP A 40 -12.50 -0.53 -5.09
C ASP A 40 -13.02 0.92 -5.18
N PRO A 41 -14.19 1.15 -5.83
CA PRO A 41 -14.80 2.48 -5.93
C PRO A 41 -15.17 3.10 -4.57
N ALA A 42 -15.53 2.30 -3.56
CA ALA A 42 -15.91 2.82 -2.24
C ALA A 42 -14.71 3.41 -1.51
N VAL A 43 -13.57 2.71 -1.54
CA VAL A 43 -12.31 3.18 -0.96
C VAL A 43 -11.81 4.42 -1.70
N ARG A 44 -11.91 4.39 -3.03
CA ARG A 44 -11.55 5.51 -3.90
C ARG A 44 -12.34 6.78 -3.56
N ALA A 45 -13.66 6.66 -3.36
CA ALA A 45 -14.53 7.79 -3.01
C ALA A 45 -14.21 8.41 -1.64
N GLN A 46 -13.65 7.63 -0.71
CA GLN A 46 -13.24 8.13 0.61
C GLN A 46 -11.89 8.87 0.58
N LEU A 47 -10.98 8.45 -0.30
CA LEU A 47 -9.59 8.95 -0.31
C LEU A 47 -9.30 10.00 -1.39
N LEU A 48 -10.03 9.97 -2.51
CA LEU A 48 -9.74 10.78 -3.68
C LEU A 48 -10.91 11.73 -4.01
N PRO A 49 -10.62 12.95 -4.48
CA PRO A 49 -11.65 13.84 -5.03
C PRO A 49 -12.38 13.25 -6.23
N ALA A 50 -13.61 13.68 -6.46
CA ALA A 50 -14.37 13.34 -7.66
C ALA A 50 -13.57 13.72 -8.93
N GLY A 51 -13.52 12.80 -9.90
CA GLY A 51 -12.79 13.01 -11.16
C GLY A 51 -11.26 12.91 -11.07
N TRP A 52 -10.69 12.73 -9.89
CA TRP A 52 -9.23 12.55 -9.74
C TRP A 52 -8.79 11.16 -10.21
N TRP A 53 -9.64 10.13 -10.13
CA TRP A 53 -9.31 8.81 -10.64
C TRP A 53 -9.66 8.64 -12.13
N ARG A 54 -8.73 8.09 -12.92
CA ARG A 54 -8.98 7.55 -14.26
C ARG A 54 -8.18 6.27 -14.48
N GLU A 55 -8.69 5.39 -15.32
CA GLU A 55 -7.97 4.19 -15.74
C GLU A 55 -6.74 4.59 -16.57
N GLY A 56 -5.56 4.04 -16.25
CA GLY A 56 -4.29 4.41 -16.90
C GLY A 56 -3.60 5.68 -16.38
N GLY A 57 -4.20 6.46 -15.48
CA GLY A 57 -3.59 7.66 -14.89
C GLY A 57 -4.49 8.32 -13.83
N CYS A 58 -3.97 8.49 -12.62
CA CYS A 58 -4.73 8.98 -11.47
C CYS A 58 -4.55 10.50 -11.31
N GLY A 59 -5.28 11.29 -12.10
CA GLY A 59 -5.43 12.73 -11.87
C GLY A 59 -5.02 13.58 -13.07
N PRO A 60 -5.32 14.89 -13.06
CA PRO A 60 -4.88 15.82 -14.09
C PRO A 60 -3.35 15.74 -14.31
N ARG A 61 -2.91 15.78 -15.57
CA ARG A 61 -1.49 15.69 -15.98
C ARG A 61 -0.79 14.36 -15.63
N GLY A 62 -1.54 13.27 -15.47
CA GLY A 62 -0.96 11.93 -15.32
C GLY A 62 -0.44 11.63 -13.91
N ALA A 63 -1.00 12.29 -12.89
CA ALA A 63 -0.75 11.97 -11.48
C ALA A 63 -1.03 10.47 -11.19
N ARG A 64 -0.47 9.95 -10.11
CA ARG A 64 -0.50 8.50 -9.81
C ARG A 64 -0.74 8.23 -8.32
N ILE A 65 -1.22 7.03 -8.02
CA ILE A 65 -1.19 6.46 -6.67
C ILE A 65 -0.10 5.39 -6.63
N ALA A 66 0.88 5.53 -5.76
CA ALA A 66 1.96 4.56 -5.59
C ALA A 66 2.22 4.30 -4.11
N ALA A 67 2.87 3.17 -3.82
CA ALA A 67 3.30 2.83 -2.47
C ALA A 67 4.79 2.46 -2.42
N THR A 68 5.46 2.88 -1.35
CA THR A 68 6.80 2.37 -0.97
C THR A 68 6.74 1.78 0.41
N CYS A 69 7.06 0.50 0.50
CA CYS A 69 6.95 -0.33 1.68
C CYS A 69 8.35 -0.71 2.14
N ILE A 70 8.69 -0.43 3.38
CA ILE A 70 10.02 -0.72 3.93
C ILE A 70 9.86 -1.84 4.96
N ALA A 71 10.67 -2.90 4.90
CA ALA A 71 10.65 -3.98 5.89
C ALA A 71 9.26 -4.64 6.05
N VAL A 72 8.47 -4.74 4.98
CA VAL A 72 7.05 -5.16 5.05
C VAL A 72 6.90 -6.69 5.10
N PRO A 73 6.03 -7.26 5.96
CA PRO A 73 5.72 -8.69 5.93
C PRO A 73 4.88 -9.05 4.70
N CYS A 74 4.68 -10.33 4.40
CA CYS A 74 3.77 -10.73 3.33
C CYS A 74 2.31 -10.47 3.77
N VAL A 75 1.68 -9.45 3.21
CA VAL A 75 0.30 -9.02 3.58
C VAL A 75 -0.77 -9.36 2.53
N MET A 76 -0.39 -9.96 1.41
CA MET A 76 -1.26 -10.24 0.28
C MET A 76 -0.89 -11.57 -0.36
N THR A 77 -1.84 -12.15 -1.11
CA THR A 77 -1.56 -13.35 -1.90
C THR A 77 -0.59 -13.03 -3.04
N ARG A 78 -0.02 -14.08 -3.63
CA ARG A 78 0.91 -13.94 -4.76
C ARG A 78 0.26 -13.20 -5.92
N GLU A 79 -0.98 -13.53 -6.25
CA GLU A 79 -1.72 -12.97 -7.39
C GLU A 79 -1.94 -11.47 -7.21
N VAL A 80 -2.31 -11.05 -6.00
CA VAL A 80 -2.46 -9.63 -5.66
C VAL A 80 -1.11 -8.91 -5.70
N ALA A 81 -0.04 -9.53 -5.18
CA ALA A 81 1.29 -8.95 -5.22
C ALA A 81 1.81 -8.74 -6.65
N GLU A 82 1.58 -9.71 -7.54
CA GLU A 82 1.95 -9.62 -8.95
C GLU A 82 1.18 -8.49 -9.65
N GLY A 83 -0.12 -8.34 -9.37
CA GLY A 83 -0.94 -7.22 -9.86
C GLY A 83 -0.48 -5.85 -9.33
N CYS A 84 0.15 -5.80 -8.16
CA CYS A 84 0.65 -4.56 -7.55
C CYS A 84 2.00 -4.07 -8.09
N ARG A 85 2.74 -4.91 -8.84
CA ARG A 85 4.09 -4.58 -9.35
C ARG A 85 4.21 -3.22 -10.06
N PRO A 86 3.21 -2.73 -10.82
CA PRO A 86 3.33 -1.44 -11.52
C PRO A 86 3.35 -0.21 -10.59
N TYR A 87 2.92 -0.33 -9.32
CA TYR A 87 2.72 0.83 -8.45
C TYR A 87 3.10 0.63 -6.98
N VAL A 88 3.45 -0.59 -6.54
CA VAL A 88 3.97 -0.87 -5.21
C VAL A 88 5.44 -1.29 -5.29
N ARG A 89 6.28 -0.67 -4.46
CA ARG A 89 7.69 -1.03 -4.31
C ARG A 89 7.99 -1.43 -2.89
N SER A 90 8.59 -2.60 -2.70
CA SER A 90 9.08 -3.05 -1.40
C SER A 90 10.61 -2.90 -1.35
N ILE A 91 11.12 -2.32 -0.26
CA ILE A 91 12.53 -2.19 0.05
C ILE A 91 12.81 -3.12 1.23
N ILE A 92 13.64 -4.13 0.96
CA ILE A 92 13.93 -5.20 1.91
C ILE A 92 15.44 -5.23 2.17
N LEU A 93 15.82 -5.10 3.44
CA LEU A 93 17.18 -5.38 3.87
C LEU A 93 17.39 -6.90 3.90
N GLY A 94 18.47 -7.38 3.29
CA GLY A 94 18.70 -8.83 3.10
C GLY A 94 18.70 -9.64 4.41
N SER A 95 19.11 -9.04 5.53
CA SER A 95 19.12 -9.67 6.86
C SER A 95 17.81 -9.51 7.65
N ASP A 96 16.84 -8.76 7.15
CA ASP A 96 15.57 -8.51 7.82
C ASP A 96 14.67 -9.75 7.82
N VAL A 97 14.14 -10.07 9.01
CA VAL A 97 13.24 -11.21 9.22
C VAL A 97 11.78 -10.86 8.88
N ILE A 98 11.37 -9.59 8.98
CA ILE A 98 9.96 -9.20 8.85
C ILE A 98 9.38 -9.59 7.47
N PRO A 99 10.08 -9.40 6.34
CA PRO A 99 9.59 -9.81 5.02
C PRO A 99 9.44 -11.32 4.82
N ARG A 100 9.95 -12.12 5.76
CA ARG A 100 9.83 -13.58 5.78
C ARG A 100 8.63 -14.04 6.62
N LEU A 101 7.96 -13.12 7.30
CA LEU A 101 6.77 -13.40 8.10
C LEU A 101 5.53 -13.43 7.21
N ASN A 102 4.79 -14.52 7.33
CA ASN A 102 3.46 -14.72 6.79
C ASN A 102 2.68 -15.69 7.69
N ALA A 103 1.39 -15.91 7.42
CA ALA A 103 0.57 -16.78 8.25
C ALA A 103 1.14 -18.21 8.38
N ALA A 104 1.76 -18.74 7.31
CA ALA A 104 2.38 -20.06 7.33
C ALA A 104 3.67 -20.09 8.16
N THR A 105 4.59 -19.14 7.96
CA THR A 105 5.87 -19.11 8.71
C THR A 105 5.67 -18.78 10.19
N LEU A 106 4.67 -17.96 10.52
CA LEU A 106 4.26 -17.73 11.92
C LEU A 106 3.65 -18.99 12.55
N GLY A 107 2.89 -19.77 11.78
CA GLY A 107 2.36 -21.06 12.23
C GLY A 107 3.47 -22.06 12.59
N VAL A 108 4.51 -22.14 11.75
CA VAL A 108 5.71 -22.96 12.01
C VAL A 108 6.44 -22.46 13.25
N LEU A 109 6.75 -21.16 13.32
CA LEU A 109 7.44 -20.55 14.46
C LEU A 109 6.70 -20.80 15.79
N ARG A 110 5.37 -20.67 15.79
CA ARG A 110 4.55 -20.97 16.97
C ARG A 110 4.70 -22.43 17.41
N GLY A 111 4.75 -23.36 16.46
CA GLY A 111 4.95 -24.78 16.73
C GLY A 111 6.34 -25.11 17.28
N GLU A 112 7.36 -24.40 16.82
CA GLU A 112 8.73 -24.52 17.34
C GLU A 112 8.85 -23.97 18.77
N LEU A 113 8.28 -22.79 19.02
CA LEU A 113 8.29 -22.17 20.35
C LEU A 113 7.54 -22.97 21.41
N ALA A 114 6.46 -23.66 21.04
CA ALA A 114 5.70 -24.51 21.95
C ALA A 114 6.43 -25.80 22.35
N ARG A 115 7.58 -26.11 21.73
CA ARG A 115 8.42 -27.27 22.04
C ARG A 115 9.63 -26.93 22.91
N VAL A 116 9.80 -25.64 23.23
CA VAL A 116 10.84 -25.10 24.15
C VAL A 116 10.23 -24.92 25.53
#